data_AF-A0A7Z8PBC1-F1
#
_entry.id   AF-A0A7Z8PBC1-F1
#
_cell.length_a   1.000
_cell.length_b   1.000
_cell.length_c   1.000
_cell.angle_alpha   90.00
_cell.angle_beta   90.00
_cell.angle_gamma   90.00
#
_symmetry.space_group_name_H-M   'P 1'
#
loop_
_entity.id
_entity.type
_entity.pdbx_description
1 polymer ?
#
loop_
_entity_poly.entity_id
_entity_poly.type
_entity_poly.pdbx_seq_one_letter_code
_entity_poly.pdbx_strand_id
1 'polypeptide(L)'
;MTCRTRFCTLSMIAALLLLAACSGPRTTVVSRTAALDWHDPLELRILKVHDGLRHSRDPHVSHLIEVEVVGGDSQRVAIGDRFTLPFDEWTAGREPPKSGRVLMVTPASWVRGSGRNLQPPP
;
A
#
# COMPACT_ATOMS: atom_id res chain seq x y z
N MET A 1 -33.38 -40.84 2.57
CA MET A 1 -32.25 -40.30 3.36
C MET A 1 -31.28 -39.58 2.43
N THR A 2 -31.47 -38.29 2.14
CA THR A 2 -30.64 -37.53 1.16
C THR A 2 -30.44 -36.06 1.57
N CYS A 3 -30.68 -35.71 2.84
CA CYS A 3 -30.78 -34.31 3.28
C CYS A 3 -29.55 -33.79 4.07
N ARG A 4 -28.53 -34.61 4.36
CA ARG A 4 -27.38 -34.19 5.19
C ARG A 4 -26.16 -33.67 4.40
N THR A 5 -26.01 -34.04 3.13
CA THR A 5 -24.77 -33.74 2.36
C THR A 5 -24.77 -32.36 1.71
N ARG A 6 -25.94 -31.73 1.51
CA ARG A 6 -26.04 -30.42 0.83
C ARG A 6 -25.72 -29.21 1.71
N PHE A 7 -25.86 -29.35 3.03
CA PHE A 7 -25.55 -28.26 3.98
C PHE A 7 -24.04 -28.08 4.22
N CYS A 8 -23.25 -29.15 4.15
CA CYS A 8 -21.79 -29.08 4.33
C CYS A 8 -21.09 -28.37 3.16
N THR A 9 -21.53 -28.61 1.92
CA THR A 9 -20.92 -27.98 0.74
C THR A 9 -21.19 -26.48 0.66
N LEU A 10 -22.40 -26.04 1.05
CA LEU A 10 -22.75 -24.60 1.10
C LEU A 10 -21.93 -23.84 2.16
N SER A 11 -21.71 -24.43 3.34
CA SER A 11 -20.88 -23.81 4.39
C SER A 11 -19.41 -23.69 3.97
N MET A 12 -18.86 -24.70 3.30
CA MET A 12 -17.47 -24.68 2.83
C MET A 12 -17.25 -23.66 1.69
N ILE A 13 -18.20 -23.55 0.76
CA ILE A 13 -18.15 -22.54 -0.32
C ILE A 13 -18.30 -21.12 0.24
N ALA A 14 -19.18 -20.91 1.23
CA ALA A 14 -19.31 -19.62 1.90
C ALA A 14 -18.03 -19.22 2.66
N ALA A 15 -17.36 -20.18 3.32
CA ALA A 15 -16.07 -19.94 3.95
C ALA A 15 -14.99 -19.57 2.91
N LEU A 16 -14.91 -20.29 1.79
CA LEU A 16 -13.98 -19.98 0.69
C LEU A 16 -14.23 -18.59 0.07
N LEU A 17 -15.49 -18.17 -0.06
CA LEU A 17 -15.86 -16.83 -0.55
C LEU A 17 -15.49 -15.72 0.45
N LEU A 18 -15.62 -15.98 1.76
CA LEU A 18 -15.21 -15.04 2.81
C LEU A 18 -13.68 -14.85 2.86
N LEU A 19 -12.90 -15.89 2.55
CA LEU A 19 -11.44 -15.77 2.45
C LEU A 19 -11.00 -14.94 1.22
N ALA A 20 -11.75 -14.99 0.12
CA ALA A 20 -11.42 -14.24 -1.09
C ALA A 20 -11.62 -12.72 -0.96
N ALA A 21 -12.47 -12.27 -0.03
CA ALA A 21 -12.84 -10.86 0.13
C ALA A 21 -11.81 -9.98 0.87
N CYS A 22 -10.67 -10.51 1.35
CA CYS A 22 -9.88 -9.86 2.39
C CYS A 22 -8.48 -9.30 2.02
N SER A 23 -8.07 -9.28 0.74
CA SER A 23 -6.63 -9.09 0.40
C SER A 23 -6.21 -7.74 -0.19
N GLY A 24 -7.11 -6.76 -0.38
CA GLY A 24 -6.77 -5.44 -0.95
C GLY A 24 -6.33 -4.37 0.08
N PRO A 25 -5.75 -3.25 -0.39
CA PRO A 25 -5.55 -2.06 0.44
C PRO A 25 -6.90 -1.55 0.96
N ARG A 26 -6.95 -1.21 2.26
CA ARG A 26 -8.18 -0.73 2.91
C ARG A 26 -8.30 0.79 2.93
N THR A 27 -7.24 1.47 2.52
CA THR A 27 -7.13 2.93 2.51
C THR A 27 -7.19 3.46 1.10
N THR A 28 -7.38 4.78 0.97
CA THR A 28 -7.39 5.44 -0.34
C THR A 28 -6.04 5.27 -1.02
N VAL A 29 -6.06 4.72 -2.25
CA VAL A 29 -4.88 4.62 -3.09
C VAL A 29 -4.64 5.96 -3.76
N VAL A 30 -3.49 6.57 -3.48
CA VAL A 30 -3.05 7.79 -4.15
C VAL A 30 -2.61 7.41 -5.57
N SER A 31 -3.19 8.06 -6.58
CA SER A 31 -2.78 7.79 -7.96
C SER A 31 -1.33 8.20 -8.19
N ARG A 32 -0.65 7.53 -9.14
CA ARG A 32 0.74 7.83 -9.48
C ARG A 32 0.93 9.31 -9.84
N THR A 33 0.03 9.87 -10.64
CA THR A 33 0.05 11.29 -11.03
C THR A 33 -0.09 12.21 -9.81
N ALA A 34 -1.05 11.94 -8.92
CA ALA A 34 -1.23 12.76 -7.73
C ALA A 34 -0.03 12.70 -6.77
N ALA A 35 0.59 11.52 -6.64
CA ALA A 35 1.80 11.36 -5.84
C ALA A 35 3.00 12.11 -6.46
N LEU A 36 3.11 12.17 -7.78
CA LEU A 36 4.19 12.89 -8.48
C LEU A 36 4.15 14.42 -8.26
N ASP A 37 2.97 14.96 -7.99
CA ASP A 37 2.74 16.39 -7.70
C ASP A 37 2.89 16.72 -6.21
N TRP A 38 3.25 15.73 -5.39
CA TRP A 38 3.32 15.87 -3.95
C TRP A 38 4.76 15.90 -3.45
N HIS A 39 5.24 17.12 -3.21
CA HIS A 39 6.64 17.41 -2.89
C HIS A 39 6.92 17.62 -1.40
N ASP A 40 5.89 17.66 -0.56
CA ASP A 40 6.05 17.86 0.88
C ASP A 40 6.73 16.62 1.50
N PRO A 41 7.78 16.81 2.33
CA PRO A 41 8.43 15.71 3.00
C PRO A 41 7.57 15.22 4.16
N LEU A 42 7.38 13.90 4.22
CA LEU A 42 6.56 13.23 5.20
C LEU A 42 7.37 12.15 5.90
N GLU A 43 7.19 12.04 7.21
CA GLU A 43 7.65 10.89 7.96
C GLU A 43 6.55 9.83 7.91
N LEU A 44 6.80 8.76 7.16
CA LEU A 44 5.84 7.70 6.87
C LEU A 44 6.25 6.40 7.56
N ARG A 45 5.32 5.83 8.31
CA ARG A 45 5.41 4.46 8.83
C ARG A 45 4.77 3.49 7.84
N ILE A 46 5.51 2.46 7.46
CA ILE A 46 5.00 1.40 6.58
C ILE A 46 4.09 0.49 7.40
N LEU A 47 2.81 0.41 7.04
CA LEU A 47 1.86 -0.50 7.68
C LEU A 47 1.87 -1.85 6.97
N LYS A 48 1.64 -1.84 5.67
CA LYS A 48 1.43 -3.07 4.89
C LYS A 48 1.89 -2.91 3.45
N VAL A 49 2.40 -3.99 2.89
CA VAL A 49 2.75 -4.09 1.46
C VAL A 49 1.76 -5.04 0.80
N HIS A 50 1.20 -4.60 -0.33
CA HIS A 50 0.28 -5.36 -1.15
C HIS A 50 0.88 -5.58 -2.54
N ASP A 51 0.54 -6.72 -3.14
CA ASP A 51 0.88 -7.05 -4.52
C ASP A 51 0.17 -6.09 -5.48
N GLY A 52 0.93 -5.22 -6.15
CA GLY A 52 0.39 -4.21 -7.06
C GLY A 52 -0.24 -4.83 -8.31
N LEU A 53 0.25 -6.00 -8.75
CA LEU A 53 -0.23 -6.67 -9.95
C LEU A 53 -1.69 -7.15 -9.82
N ARG A 54 -2.15 -7.38 -8.59
CA ARG A 54 -3.53 -7.80 -8.30
C ARG A 54 -4.50 -6.64 -8.07
N HIS A 55 -3.97 -5.45 -7.82
CA HIS A 55 -4.75 -4.33 -7.29
C HIS A 55 -4.61 -3.01 -8.08
N SER A 56 -3.66 -2.95 -9.01
CA SER A 56 -3.42 -1.82 -9.90
C SER A 56 -3.43 -2.27 -11.36
N ARG A 57 -3.89 -1.39 -12.25
CA ARG A 57 -3.76 -1.56 -13.71
C ARG A 57 -2.59 -0.74 -14.28
N ASP A 58 -1.90 0.02 -13.45
CA ASP A 58 -0.76 0.83 -13.85
C ASP A 58 0.50 -0.06 -13.97
N PRO A 59 1.11 -0.17 -15.16
CA PRO A 59 2.31 -0.99 -15.36
C PRO A 59 3.53 -0.48 -14.59
N HIS A 60 3.50 0.77 -14.10
CA HIS A 60 4.54 1.36 -13.26
C HIS A 60 4.26 1.18 -11.76
N VAL A 61 3.46 0.19 -11.39
CA VAL A 61 3.13 -0.12 -9.99
C VAL A 61 3.32 -1.61 -9.73
N SER A 62 4.50 -1.94 -9.21
CA SER A 62 4.81 -3.30 -8.74
C SER A 62 4.09 -3.64 -7.43
N HIS A 63 3.96 -2.66 -6.54
CA HIS A 63 3.47 -2.83 -5.17
C HIS A 63 2.60 -1.64 -4.77
N LEU A 64 1.65 -1.90 -3.87
CA LEU A 64 0.86 -0.87 -3.20
C LEU A 64 1.22 -0.89 -1.71
N ILE A 65 1.71 0.23 -1.19
CA ILE A 65 2.24 0.31 0.17
C ILE A 65 1.34 1.20 1.02
N GLU A 66 0.67 0.58 1.98
CA GLU A 66 -0.14 1.27 2.98
C GLU A 66 0.81 1.92 4.00
N VAL A 67 0.65 3.23 4.17
CA VAL A 67 1.49 4.07 5.02
C VAL A 67 0.63 4.87 5.98
N GLU A 68 1.24 5.26 7.10
CA GLU A 68 0.69 6.18 8.08
C GLU A 68 1.64 7.35 8.26
N VAL A 69 1.10 8.57 8.25
CA VAL A 69 1.86 9.77 8.55
C VAL A 69 2.13 9.82 10.04
N VAL A 70 3.39 9.76 10.44
CA VAL A 70 3.81 9.90 11.83
C VAL A 70 4.42 11.26 12.13
N GLY A 71 4.80 12.01 11.09
CA GLY A 71 5.38 13.34 11.19
C GLY A 71 5.51 14.01 9.82
N GLY A 72 5.91 15.28 9.82
CA GLY A 72 6.04 16.12 8.62
C GLY A 72 5.17 17.37 8.68
N ASP A 73 5.54 18.38 7.89
CA ASP A 73 4.82 19.65 7.79
C ASP A 73 4.15 19.72 6.42
N SER A 74 3.01 19.04 6.30
CA SER A 74 2.22 18.97 5.07
C SER A 74 0.85 19.57 5.31
N GLN A 75 0.41 20.44 4.39
CA GLN A 75 -0.97 20.95 4.41
C GLN A 75 -1.98 19.97 3.81
N ARG A 76 -1.51 18.89 3.16
CA ARG A 76 -2.38 17.93 2.46
C ARG A 76 -2.84 16.77 3.32
N VAL A 77 -2.09 16.44 4.36
CA VAL A 77 -2.37 15.32 5.27
C VAL A 77 -1.96 15.68 6.69
N ALA A 78 -2.72 15.15 7.65
CA ALA A 78 -2.45 15.27 9.06
C ALA A 78 -1.65 14.07 9.58
N ILE A 79 -0.98 14.25 10.72
CA ILE A 79 -0.39 13.15 11.48
C ILE A 79 -1.50 12.18 11.89
N GLY A 80 -1.28 10.88 11.66
CA GLY A 80 -2.25 9.80 11.87
C GLY A 80 -3.03 9.42 10.60
N ASP A 81 -2.97 10.23 9.53
CA ASP A 81 -3.60 9.88 8.27
C ASP A 81 -2.97 8.64 7.65
N ARG A 82 -3.82 7.81 7.03
CA ARG A 82 -3.43 6.58 6.35
C ARG A 82 -3.85 6.59 4.90
N PHE A 83 -2.91 6.26 4.03
CA PHE A 83 -3.15 6.15 2.60
C PHE A 83 -2.23 5.11 1.99
N THR A 84 -2.50 4.73 0.75
CA THR A 84 -1.69 3.76 0.02
C THR A 84 -0.92 4.46 -1.10
N LEU A 85 0.40 4.30 -1.09
CA LEU A 85 1.29 4.83 -2.13
C LEU A 85 1.68 3.74 -3.14
N PRO A 86 1.70 4.06 -4.44
CA PRO A 86 2.23 3.15 -5.44
C PRO A 86 3.76 3.07 -5.31
N PHE A 87 4.31 1.88 -5.47
CA PHE A 87 5.74 1.62 -5.45
C PHE A 87 6.14 0.77 -6.66
N ASP A 88 7.26 1.14 -7.26
CA ASP A 88 7.86 0.45 -8.40
C ASP A 88 9.26 -0.04 -8.01
N GLU A 89 9.40 -1.34 -7.76
CA GLU A 89 10.66 -1.96 -7.38
C GLU A 89 11.72 -1.87 -8.49
N TRP A 90 11.31 -1.90 -9.75
CA TRP A 90 12.21 -1.83 -10.90
C TRP A 90 12.77 -0.42 -11.03
N THR A 91 11.90 0.59 -10.94
CA THR A 91 12.34 2.00 -11.00
C THR A 91 13.10 2.41 -9.74
N ALA A 92 12.71 1.91 -8.57
CA ALA A 92 13.42 2.18 -7.31
C ALA A 92 14.76 1.42 -7.19
N GLY A 93 14.96 0.37 -7.98
CA GLY A 93 16.15 -0.49 -7.96
C GLY A 93 16.33 -1.26 -6.64
N ARG A 94 15.23 -1.52 -5.92
CA ARG A 94 15.24 -2.20 -4.61
C ARG A 94 13.89 -2.76 -4.23
N GLU A 95 13.91 -3.70 -3.28
CA GLU A 95 12.71 -4.26 -2.67
C GLU A 95 11.86 -3.21 -1.95
N PRO A 96 10.52 -3.41 -1.88
CA PRO A 96 9.64 -2.57 -1.09
C PRO A 96 10.05 -2.55 0.39
N PRO A 97 9.97 -1.40 1.07
CA PRO A 97 10.25 -1.31 2.49
C PRO A 97 9.39 -2.26 3.33
N LYS A 98 10.00 -2.90 4.33
CA LYS A 98 9.30 -3.79 5.26
C LYS A 98 8.34 -3.01 6.17
N SER A 99 7.22 -3.64 6.52
CA SER A 99 6.29 -3.13 7.53
C SER A 99 6.97 -2.78 8.85
N GLY A 100 6.46 -1.76 9.52
CA GLY A 100 6.99 -1.20 10.77
C GLY A 100 8.12 -0.19 10.58
N ARG A 101 8.73 -0.12 9.39
CA ARG A 101 9.80 0.85 9.11
C ARG A 101 9.23 2.27 9.03
N VAL A 102 9.98 3.23 9.54
CA VAL A 102 9.71 4.67 9.39
C VAL A 102 10.72 5.27 8.43
N LEU A 103 10.24 6.11 7.51
CA LEU A 103 11.02 6.70 6.41
C LEU A 103 10.62 8.16 6.22
N MET A 104 11.59 9.04 6.01
CA MET A 104 11.33 10.45 5.73
C MET A 104 11.40 10.71 4.22
N VAL A 105 10.26 10.82 3.54
CA VAL A 105 10.17 10.80 2.07
C VAL A 105 9.20 11.82 1.53
N THR A 106 9.40 12.28 0.29
CA THR A 106 8.32 12.93 -0.46
C THR A 106 7.61 11.89 -1.32
N PRO A 107 6.27 11.87 -1.40
CA PRO A 107 5.55 10.92 -2.26
C PRO A 107 5.98 11.01 -3.74
N ALA A 108 6.36 12.20 -4.22
CA ALA A 108 6.91 12.35 -5.56
C ALA A 108 8.25 11.61 -5.75
N SER A 109 9.17 11.72 -4.77
CA SER A 109 10.46 11.00 -4.84
C SER A 109 10.31 9.49 -4.69
N TRP A 110 9.32 9.07 -3.90
CA TRP A 110 8.96 7.67 -3.72
C TRP A 110 8.56 7.02 -5.05
N VAL A 111 7.66 7.67 -5.79
CA VAL A 111 7.16 7.16 -7.08
C VAL A 111 8.18 7.29 -8.21
N ARG A 112 9.04 8.32 -8.19
CA ARG A 112 10.10 8.48 -9.20
C ARG A 112 11.24 7.47 -9.06
N GLY A 113 11.31 6.74 -7.93
CA GLY A 113 12.43 5.83 -7.65
C GLY A 113 13.77 6.54 -7.44
N SER A 114 13.76 7.86 -7.18
CA SER A 114 14.98 8.59 -6.84
C SER A 114 15.40 8.21 -5.42
N GLY A 115 16.21 7.16 -5.28
CA GLY A 115 16.57 6.52 -4.01
C GLY A 115 17.24 7.43 -2.95
N ARG A 116 17.45 8.71 -3.24
CA ARG A 116 18.04 9.72 -2.35
C ARG A 116 17.24 10.00 -1.08
N ASN A 117 15.94 9.72 -1.04
CA ASN A 117 15.08 10.17 0.06
C ASN A 117 14.61 9.07 1.01
N LEU A 118 14.98 7.78 0.90
CA LEU A 118 14.59 6.80 1.93
C LEU A 118 15.59 6.75 3.08
N GLN A 119 15.93 7.89 3.66
CA GLN A 119 16.76 7.91 4.86
C GLN A 119 15.88 7.62 6.08
N PRO A 120 16.38 6.86 7.07
CA PRO A 120 15.77 6.84 8.39
C PRO A 120 15.73 8.28 8.94
N PRO A 121 14.74 8.63 9.78
CA PRO A 121 14.76 9.89 10.48
C PRO A 121 16.07 10.04 11.28
N PRO A 122 16.58 11.28 11.48
CA PRO A 122 17.77 11.53 12.29
C PRO A 122 17.59 11.08 13.75
#